data_AF-A0A251NY74-F1
#
_entry.id   AF-A0A251NY74-F1
#
_cell.length_a   1.000
_cell.length_b   1.000
_cell.length_c   1.000
_cell.angle_alpha   90.00
_cell.angle_beta   90.00
_cell.angle_gamma   90.00
#
_symmetry.space_group_name_H-M   'P 1'
#
loop_
_entity.id
_entity.type
_entity.pdbx_description
1 polymer ?
#
loop_
_entity_poly.entity_id
_entity_poly.type
_entity_poly.pdbx_seq_one_letter_code
_entity_poly.pdbx_strand_id
1 'polypeptide(L)'
;MVGPLRPQFVLFGSSIVQFSCSNGGWGAILADLYSRKADVLLRGYAGWNSRRALQVLEQVFPKSLSENIRIIFLTAPPVNEKQILENLSDIIPKRNRTNESCKIYSDACLEVCRELDVKAVDLWTSIQKRKDWSTACFTDGIHFSAAASKIVAEEILKVLREADWEPSLHWKSLPTEFAENSPYDPPCGDGTTLNLADHSVAQALTHWGLSDN
;
A
#
# COMPACT_ATOMS: atom_id res chain seq x y z
N MET A 1 -18.16 -10.60 9.72
CA MET A 1 -18.08 -10.31 11.15
C MET A 1 -18.18 -8.80 11.32
N VAL A 2 -19.04 -8.35 12.22
CA VAL A 2 -19.35 -6.93 12.44
C VAL A 2 -18.66 -6.53 13.74
N GLY A 3 -17.40 -6.11 13.63
CA GLY A 3 -16.72 -5.38 14.71
C GLY A 3 -17.08 -3.89 14.66
N PRO A 4 -16.51 -3.06 15.55
CA PRO A 4 -16.62 -1.61 15.44
C PRO A 4 -16.28 -1.12 14.03
N LEU A 5 -17.00 -0.11 13.53
CA LEU A 5 -16.82 0.43 12.18
C LEU A 5 -15.50 1.19 12.08
N ARG A 6 -14.43 0.49 11.71
CA ARG A 6 -13.15 1.10 11.34
C ARG A 6 -13.17 1.48 9.85
N PRO A 7 -12.39 2.50 9.43
CA PRO A 7 -12.18 2.74 8.01
C PRO A 7 -11.58 1.50 7.32
N GLN A 8 -11.93 1.30 6.06
CA GLN A 8 -11.46 0.18 5.26
C GLN A 8 -10.54 0.68 4.15
N PHE A 9 -9.36 0.10 4.06
CA PHE A 9 -8.36 0.38 3.03
C PHE A 9 -8.39 -0.77 2.04
N VAL A 10 -9.03 -0.57 0.90
CA VAL A 10 -9.12 -1.60 -0.15
C VAL A 10 -7.93 -1.47 -1.09
N LEU A 11 -7.04 -2.45 -1.08
CA LEU A 11 -5.91 -2.54 -2.00
C LEU A 11 -6.37 -3.24 -3.27
N PHE A 12 -6.65 -2.47 -4.33
CA PHE A 12 -7.18 -3.01 -5.58
C PHE A 12 -6.20 -2.87 -6.74
N GLY A 13 -5.96 -3.96 -7.47
CA GLY A 13 -5.08 -3.93 -8.64
C GLY A 13 -4.67 -5.30 -9.14
N SER A 14 -3.48 -5.39 -9.74
CA SER A 14 -2.98 -6.61 -10.38
C SER A 14 -2.02 -7.40 -9.47
N SER A 15 -0.94 -7.97 -10.01
CA SER A 15 -0.03 -8.84 -9.26
C SER A 15 0.80 -8.11 -8.20
N ILE A 16 1.20 -6.85 -8.45
CA ILE A 16 1.91 -6.01 -7.46
C ILE A 16 1.05 -5.78 -6.21
N VAL A 17 -0.27 -5.67 -6.40
CA VAL A 17 -1.23 -5.62 -5.30
C VAL A 17 -1.45 -7.01 -4.72
N GLN A 18 -1.66 -8.05 -5.53
CA GLN A 18 -1.90 -9.41 -5.03
C GLN A 18 -0.77 -9.92 -4.12
N PHE A 19 0.48 -9.55 -4.42
CA PHE A 19 1.66 -9.93 -3.66
C PHE A 19 2.06 -8.89 -2.61
N SER A 20 1.25 -7.85 -2.38
CA SER A 20 1.55 -6.79 -1.41
C SER A 20 1.61 -7.28 0.02
N CYS A 21 0.95 -8.38 0.36
CA CYS A 21 0.95 -8.96 1.70
C CYS A 21 1.93 -10.14 1.86
N SER A 22 2.76 -10.40 0.85
CA SER A 22 3.87 -11.35 0.98
C SER A 22 4.91 -10.86 2.00
N ASN A 23 5.85 -11.72 2.41
CA ASN A 23 6.90 -11.35 3.34
C ASN A 23 7.67 -10.09 2.86
N GLY A 24 7.68 -9.03 3.69
CA GLY A 24 8.28 -7.74 3.33
C GLY A 24 7.43 -6.84 2.43
N GLY A 25 6.19 -7.22 2.12
CA GLY A 25 5.32 -6.51 1.18
C GLY A 25 4.64 -5.27 1.78
N TRP A 26 4.38 -4.27 0.94
CA TRP A 26 3.84 -2.98 1.37
C TRP A 26 2.42 -3.04 1.95
N GLY A 27 1.61 -4.00 1.53
CA GLY A 27 0.30 -4.25 2.12
C GLY A 27 0.40 -4.87 3.52
N ALA A 28 1.42 -5.69 3.78
CA ALA A 28 1.70 -6.19 5.13
C ALA A 28 2.17 -5.05 6.05
N ILE A 29 2.99 -4.14 5.54
CA ILE A 29 3.42 -2.92 6.27
C ILE A 29 2.20 -2.10 6.69
N LEU A 30 1.28 -1.81 5.75
CA LEU A 30 0.05 -1.07 6.06
C LEU A 30 -0.83 -1.82 7.07
N ALA A 31 -0.99 -3.14 6.91
CA ALA A 31 -1.82 -3.93 7.82
C ALA A 31 -1.28 -3.93 9.25
N ASP A 32 0.03 -3.96 9.43
CA ASP A 32 0.67 -3.90 10.76
C ASP A 32 0.52 -2.48 11.37
N LEU A 33 0.83 -1.44 10.61
CA LEU A 33 0.76 -0.06 11.08
C LEU A 33 -0.67 0.39 11.42
N TYR A 34 -1.66 -0.09 10.68
CA TYR A 34 -3.08 0.20 10.91
C TYR A 34 -3.77 -0.85 11.78
N SER A 35 -3.03 -1.77 12.39
CA SER A 35 -3.59 -2.76 13.31
C SER A 35 -4.42 -2.07 14.39
N ARG A 36 -5.66 -2.53 14.56
CA ARG A 36 -6.68 -1.96 15.48
C ARG A 36 -7.13 -0.53 15.16
N LYS A 37 -6.80 0.02 13.98
CA LYS A 37 -7.18 1.37 13.54
C LYS A 37 -7.96 1.37 12.22
N ALA A 38 -7.57 0.54 11.27
CA ALA A 38 -8.25 0.36 9.98
C ALA A 38 -8.13 -1.09 9.50
N ASP A 39 -9.08 -1.53 8.67
CA ASP A 39 -9.01 -2.85 8.04
C ASP A 39 -8.38 -2.75 6.65
N VAL A 40 -7.30 -3.49 6.40
CA VAL A 40 -6.65 -3.56 5.09
C VAL A 40 -7.20 -4.75 4.30
N LEU A 41 -7.95 -4.48 3.24
CA LEU A 41 -8.64 -5.49 2.42
C LEU A 41 -7.94 -5.68 1.09
N LEU A 42 -7.34 -6.86 0.90
CA LEU A 42 -6.65 -7.19 -0.35
C LEU A 42 -7.64 -7.61 -1.46
N ARG A 43 -7.53 -6.96 -2.62
CA ARG A 43 -8.26 -7.22 -3.86
C ARG A 43 -7.32 -7.14 -5.07
N GLY A 44 -6.20 -7.88 -5.00
CA GLY A 44 -5.24 -8.00 -6.09
C GLY A 44 -5.50 -9.20 -7.00
N TYR A 45 -5.36 -9.01 -8.31
CA TYR A 45 -5.65 -10.03 -9.32
C TYR A 45 -4.53 -10.09 -10.38
N ALA A 46 -3.59 -11.00 -10.21
CA ALA A 46 -2.42 -11.16 -11.05
C ALA A 46 -2.80 -11.32 -12.54
N GLY A 47 -2.07 -10.62 -13.41
CA GLY A 47 -2.30 -10.62 -14.85
C GLY A 47 -3.47 -9.76 -15.34
N TRP A 48 -4.19 -9.06 -14.46
CA TRP A 48 -5.25 -8.15 -14.87
C TRP A 48 -4.72 -6.82 -15.40
N ASN A 49 -5.48 -6.25 -16.34
CA ASN A 49 -5.34 -4.88 -16.82
C ASN A 49 -6.57 -4.05 -16.42
N SER A 50 -6.55 -2.74 -16.69
CA SER A 50 -7.64 -1.83 -16.35
C SER A 50 -8.98 -2.22 -16.97
N ARG A 51 -9.00 -2.80 -18.19
CA ARG A 51 -10.22 -3.28 -18.84
C ARG A 51 -10.90 -4.41 -18.05
N ARG A 52 -10.11 -5.36 -17.50
CA ARG A 52 -10.66 -6.41 -16.62
C ARG A 52 -11.09 -5.85 -15.27
N ALA A 53 -10.30 -4.97 -14.66
CA ALA A 53 -10.63 -4.34 -13.39
C ALA A 53 -11.97 -3.57 -13.46
N LEU A 54 -12.22 -2.86 -14.56
CA LEU A 54 -13.45 -2.10 -14.77
C LEU A 54 -14.71 -2.97 -14.74
N GLN A 55 -14.65 -4.23 -15.19
CA GLN A 55 -15.80 -5.14 -15.23
C GLN A 55 -16.34 -5.52 -13.85
N VAL A 56 -15.51 -5.41 -12.80
CA VAL A 56 -15.88 -5.79 -11.43
C VAL A 56 -15.91 -4.60 -10.48
N LEU A 57 -15.76 -3.37 -10.99
CA LEU A 57 -15.60 -2.19 -10.16
C LEU A 57 -16.78 -2.02 -9.19
N GLU A 58 -18.02 -2.19 -9.66
CA GLU A 58 -19.22 -2.08 -8.80
C GLU A 58 -19.38 -3.24 -7.81
N GLN A 59 -18.77 -4.40 -8.09
CA GLN A 59 -18.75 -5.54 -7.16
C GLN A 59 -17.74 -5.32 -6.02
N VAL A 60 -16.61 -4.66 -6.32
CA VAL A 60 -15.57 -4.37 -5.34
C VAL A 60 -15.87 -3.08 -4.57
N PHE A 61 -16.42 -2.07 -5.23
CA PHE A 61 -16.77 -0.76 -4.68
C PHE A 61 -18.24 -0.43 -4.97
N PRO A 62 -19.19 -0.96 -4.16
CA PRO A 62 -20.60 -0.65 -4.32
C PRO A 62 -20.87 0.85 -4.20
N LYS A 63 -21.81 1.38 -5.01
CA LYS A 63 -22.17 2.81 -5.04
C LYS A 63 -22.62 3.37 -3.69
N SER A 64 -23.13 2.52 -2.79
CA SER A 64 -23.51 2.92 -1.43
C SER A 64 -22.35 3.43 -0.58
N LEU A 65 -21.10 3.27 -1.01
CA LEU A 65 -19.91 3.75 -0.32
C LEU A 65 -19.46 5.16 -0.79
N SER A 66 -20.09 5.73 -1.83
CA SER A 66 -19.51 6.83 -2.61
C SER A 66 -19.20 8.11 -1.84
N GLU A 67 -20.01 8.51 -0.85
CA GLU A 67 -19.83 9.80 -0.16
C GLU A 67 -18.60 9.84 0.76
N ASN A 68 -18.09 8.67 1.17
CA ASN A 68 -16.97 8.55 2.12
C ASN A 68 -15.73 7.89 1.51
N ILE A 69 -15.73 7.58 0.22
CA ILE A 69 -14.56 7.01 -0.45
C ILE A 69 -13.50 8.10 -0.65
N ARG A 70 -12.27 7.77 -0.26
CA ARG A 70 -11.06 8.51 -0.60
C ARG A 70 -10.22 7.63 -1.53
N ILE A 71 -9.71 8.21 -2.62
CA ILE A 71 -8.99 7.46 -3.65
C ILE A 71 -7.55 7.94 -3.67
N ILE A 72 -6.62 6.97 -3.67
CA ILE A 72 -5.20 7.17 -3.96
C ILE A 72 -4.86 6.27 -5.15
N PHE A 73 -4.43 6.86 -6.27
CA PHE A 73 -3.88 6.09 -7.37
C PHE A 73 -2.40 5.78 -7.15
N LEU A 74 -2.00 4.53 -7.40
CA LEU A 74 -0.60 4.15 -7.53
C LEU A 74 -0.29 4.04 -9.03
N THR A 75 0.62 4.89 -9.52
CA THR A 75 0.91 4.94 -10.97
C THR A 75 1.65 3.70 -11.45
N ALA A 76 1.77 3.55 -12.77
CA ALA A 76 2.55 2.46 -13.37
C ALA A 76 4.01 2.53 -12.88
N PRO A 77 4.50 1.53 -12.13
CA PRO A 77 5.84 1.58 -11.57
C PRO A 77 6.89 1.27 -12.64
N PRO A 78 8.18 1.56 -12.37
CA PRO A 78 9.23 1.24 -13.30
C PRO A 78 9.42 -0.28 -13.38
N VAL A 79 10.09 -0.74 -14.43
CA VAL A 79 10.44 -2.15 -14.61
C VAL A 79 11.91 -2.31 -14.94
N ASN A 80 12.49 -3.45 -14.60
CA ASN A 80 13.82 -3.83 -15.05
C ASN A 80 13.71 -4.82 -16.22
N GLU A 81 13.84 -4.28 -17.44
CA GLU A 81 13.76 -5.05 -18.69
C GLU A 81 14.82 -6.15 -18.80
N LYS A 82 16.03 -5.89 -18.30
CA LYS A 82 17.12 -6.88 -18.31
C LYS A 82 16.74 -8.08 -17.44
N GLN A 83 16.28 -7.83 -16.22
CA GLN A 83 15.87 -8.89 -15.30
C GLN A 83 14.61 -9.63 -15.79
N ILE A 84 13.68 -8.93 -16.45
CA ILE A 84 12.53 -9.55 -17.12
C ILE A 84 12.99 -10.53 -18.19
N LEU A 85 13.96 -10.13 -19.04
CA LEU A 85 14.49 -10.97 -20.09
C LEU A 85 15.18 -12.22 -19.52
N GLU A 86 15.94 -12.06 -18.43
CA GLU A 86 16.65 -13.16 -17.77
C GLU A 86 15.69 -14.15 -17.08
N ASN A 87 14.62 -13.66 -16.44
CA ASN A 87 13.78 -14.50 -15.58
C ASN A 87 12.51 -15.04 -16.23
N LEU A 88 11.98 -14.38 -17.28
CA LEU A 88 10.64 -14.67 -17.80
C LEU A 88 10.60 -15.02 -19.30
N SER A 89 11.76 -15.06 -19.97
CA SER A 89 11.84 -15.28 -21.43
C SER A 89 11.35 -16.65 -21.87
N ASP A 90 11.51 -17.69 -21.05
CA ASP A 90 11.05 -19.04 -21.36
C ASP A 90 9.54 -19.25 -21.11
N ILE A 91 8.92 -18.38 -20.32
CA ILE A 91 7.52 -18.54 -19.86
C ILE A 91 6.58 -17.65 -20.67
N ILE A 92 7.04 -16.47 -21.12
CA ILE A 92 6.20 -15.47 -21.77
C ILE A 92 6.98 -14.88 -22.95
N PRO A 93 6.38 -14.82 -24.17
CA PRO A 93 7.03 -14.19 -25.32
C PRO A 93 7.50 -12.77 -24.97
N LYS A 94 8.57 -12.30 -25.63
CA LYS A 94 9.09 -10.93 -25.48
C LYS A 94 7.92 -9.94 -25.35
N ARG A 95 7.71 -9.45 -24.13
CA ARG A 95 6.69 -8.45 -23.85
C ARG A 95 7.22 -7.10 -24.32
N ASN A 96 6.37 -6.32 -24.99
CA ASN A 96 6.61 -4.89 -25.23
C ASN A 96 6.42 -4.06 -23.94
N ARG A 97 6.82 -4.57 -22.77
CA ARG A 97 6.77 -3.82 -21.51
C ARG A 97 8.16 -3.23 -21.27
N THR A 98 8.28 -1.94 -21.52
CA THR A 98 9.51 -1.18 -21.27
C THR A 98 9.32 -0.19 -20.12
N ASN A 99 10.41 0.21 -19.48
CA ASN A 99 10.39 1.24 -18.45
C ASN A 99 9.90 2.58 -19.03
N GLU A 100 10.24 2.86 -20.29
CA GLU A 100 9.74 4.00 -21.06
C GLU A 100 8.22 3.94 -21.24
N SER A 101 7.68 2.77 -21.59
CA SER A 101 6.22 2.58 -21.68
C SER A 101 5.55 2.79 -20.33
N CYS A 102 6.14 2.29 -19.23
CA CYS A 102 5.62 2.55 -17.89
C CYS A 102 5.59 4.05 -17.57
N LYS A 103 6.60 4.81 -18.00
CA LYS A 103 6.61 6.27 -17.82
C LYS A 103 5.43 6.95 -18.50
N ILE A 104 5.13 6.61 -19.76
CA ILE A 104 4.00 7.18 -20.50
C ILE A 104 2.69 6.97 -19.74
N TYR A 105 2.45 5.75 -19.24
CA TYR A 105 1.24 5.45 -18.46
C TYR A 105 1.26 6.09 -17.06
N SER A 106 2.43 6.26 -16.44
CA SER A 106 2.56 6.97 -15.16
C SER A 106 2.16 8.43 -15.32
N ASP A 107 2.77 9.12 -16.29
CA ASP A 107 2.53 10.55 -16.56
C ASP A 107 1.06 10.80 -16.92
N ALA A 108 0.47 9.97 -17.78
CA ALA A 108 -0.96 10.07 -18.13
C ALA A 108 -1.89 9.80 -16.93
N CYS A 109 -1.54 8.86 -16.05
CA CYS A 109 -2.32 8.61 -14.84
C CYS A 109 -2.26 9.80 -13.87
N LEU A 110 -1.08 10.40 -13.68
CA LEU A 110 -0.92 11.61 -12.88
C LEU A 110 -1.70 12.79 -13.43
N GLU A 111 -1.70 12.96 -14.76
CA GLU A 111 -2.46 14.00 -15.43
C GLU A 111 -3.97 13.88 -15.15
N VAL A 112 -4.54 12.68 -15.34
CA VAL A 112 -5.95 12.41 -15.03
C VAL A 112 -6.25 12.63 -13.55
N CYS A 113 -5.37 12.16 -12.66
CA CYS A 113 -5.55 12.37 -11.21
C CYS A 113 -5.58 13.86 -10.85
N ARG A 114 -4.71 14.68 -11.47
CA ARG A 114 -4.69 16.13 -11.29
C ARG A 114 -5.98 16.79 -11.82
N GLU A 115 -6.47 16.37 -12.98
CA GLU A 115 -7.71 16.90 -13.57
C GLU A 115 -8.94 16.60 -12.72
N LEU A 116 -8.96 15.44 -12.04
CA LEU A 116 -10.08 14.98 -11.23
C LEU A 116 -9.93 15.30 -9.72
N ASP A 117 -8.86 16.00 -9.33
CA ASP A 117 -8.49 16.24 -7.92
C ASP A 117 -8.42 14.96 -7.07
N VAL A 118 -7.86 13.91 -7.66
CA VAL A 118 -7.61 12.63 -6.99
C VAL A 118 -6.14 12.54 -6.58
N LYS A 119 -5.88 12.09 -5.34
CA LYS A 119 -4.51 11.92 -4.86
C LYS A 119 -3.82 10.78 -5.60
N ALA A 120 -2.52 10.91 -5.86
CA ALA A 120 -1.74 9.89 -6.55
C ALA A 120 -0.32 9.80 -5.99
N VAL A 121 0.26 8.60 -6.09
CA VAL A 121 1.67 8.31 -5.81
C VAL A 121 2.37 7.99 -7.13
N ASP A 122 3.36 8.80 -7.49
CA ASP A 122 4.24 8.56 -8.63
C ASP A 122 5.28 7.47 -8.30
N LEU A 123 4.87 6.21 -8.45
CA LEU A 123 5.74 5.07 -8.19
C LEU A 123 6.92 5.00 -9.17
N TRP A 124 6.71 5.44 -10.42
CA TRP A 124 7.77 5.47 -11.43
C TRP A 124 8.94 6.32 -10.95
N THR A 125 8.68 7.55 -10.53
CA THR A 125 9.73 8.44 -10.03
C THR A 125 10.22 8.01 -8.65
N SER A 126 9.32 7.73 -7.70
CA SER A 126 9.71 7.49 -6.29
C SER A 126 10.59 6.25 -6.12
N ILE A 127 10.35 5.17 -6.86
CA ILE A 127 11.23 3.99 -6.82
C ILE A 127 12.62 4.31 -7.39
N GLN A 128 12.69 5.12 -8.45
CA GLN A 128 13.95 5.44 -9.13
C GLN A 128 14.80 6.51 -8.42
N LYS A 129 14.30 7.16 -7.36
CA LYS A 129 15.10 8.07 -6.51
C LYS A 129 16.31 7.35 -5.88
N ARG A 130 16.19 6.04 -5.62
CA ARG A 130 17.27 5.19 -5.13
C ARG A 130 18.26 4.88 -6.26
N LYS A 131 19.57 5.01 -6.00
CA LYS A 131 20.61 4.81 -7.04
C LYS A 131 20.63 3.41 -7.66
N ASP A 132 20.46 2.39 -6.85
CA ASP A 132 20.47 0.97 -7.24
C ASP A 132 19.05 0.38 -7.32
N TRP A 133 18.05 1.20 -7.65
CA TRP A 133 16.66 0.78 -7.77
C TRP A 133 16.50 -0.43 -8.70
N SER A 134 17.20 -0.44 -9.83
CA SER A 134 17.00 -1.45 -10.88
C SER A 134 17.33 -2.85 -10.40
N THR A 135 18.29 -3.01 -9.50
CA THR A 135 18.70 -4.32 -8.97
C THR A 135 18.08 -4.63 -7.60
N ALA A 136 17.81 -3.61 -6.79
CA ALA A 136 17.33 -3.82 -5.43
C ALA A 136 15.80 -3.84 -5.29
N CYS A 137 15.06 -3.17 -6.18
CA CYS A 137 13.63 -2.95 -6.02
C CYS A 137 12.76 -4.09 -6.57
N PHE A 138 13.33 -5.08 -7.27
CA PHE A 138 12.56 -6.12 -7.94
C PHE A 138 13.02 -7.53 -7.61
N THR A 139 12.07 -8.45 -7.51
CA THR A 139 12.34 -9.89 -7.41
C THR A 139 12.57 -10.52 -8.77
N ASP A 140 11.85 -10.06 -9.80
CA ASP A 140 11.86 -10.63 -11.15
C ASP A 140 11.87 -9.58 -12.29
N GLY A 141 12.15 -8.32 -11.93
CA GLY A 141 12.10 -7.17 -12.82
C GLY A 141 10.72 -6.52 -12.97
N ILE A 142 9.67 -7.09 -12.36
CA ILE A 142 8.30 -6.55 -12.33
C ILE A 142 7.80 -6.39 -10.90
N HIS A 143 7.90 -7.44 -10.09
CA HIS A 143 7.34 -7.48 -8.75
C HIS A 143 8.30 -6.92 -7.72
N PHE A 144 7.75 -6.25 -6.71
CA PHE A 144 8.52 -5.52 -5.72
C PHE A 144 9.20 -6.43 -4.71
N SER A 145 10.45 -6.10 -4.41
CA SER A 145 11.15 -6.61 -3.22
C SER A 145 10.65 -5.90 -1.95
N ALA A 146 11.16 -6.31 -0.80
CA ALA A 146 10.93 -5.60 0.46
C ALA A 146 11.43 -4.15 0.42
N ALA A 147 12.53 -3.88 -0.30
CA ALA A 147 13.08 -2.54 -0.43
C ALA A 147 12.15 -1.59 -1.20
N ALA A 148 11.56 -2.05 -2.31
CA ALA A 148 10.56 -1.25 -3.04
C ALA A 148 9.25 -1.14 -2.27
N SER A 149 8.84 -2.19 -1.58
CA SER A 149 7.63 -2.19 -0.76
C SER A 149 7.67 -1.14 0.35
N LYS A 150 8.84 -0.95 0.97
CA LYS A 150 9.03 0.13 1.94
C LYS A 150 8.80 1.51 1.32
N ILE A 151 9.36 1.78 0.14
CA ILE A 151 9.16 3.05 -0.59
C ILE A 151 7.68 3.28 -0.89
N VAL A 152 6.96 2.24 -1.34
CA VAL A 152 5.52 2.32 -1.61
C VAL A 152 4.74 2.70 -0.35
N ALA A 153 5.03 2.05 0.79
CA ALA A 153 4.37 2.35 2.05
C ALA A 153 4.67 3.79 2.52
N GLU A 154 5.92 4.23 2.47
CA GLU A 154 6.30 5.61 2.85
C GLU A 154 5.60 6.67 2.01
N GLU A 155 5.51 6.47 0.69
CA GLU A 155 4.84 7.42 -0.19
C GLU A 155 3.31 7.42 0.00
N ILE A 156 2.69 6.28 0.31
CA ILE A 156 1.26 6.23 0.69
C ILE A 156 1.03 6.97 2.01
N LEU A 157 1.89 6.75 3.02
CA LEU A 157 1.78 7.43 4.31
C LEU A 157 1.96 8.94 4.20
N LYS A 158 2.87 9.37 3.31
CA LYS A 158 3.01 10.79 2.97
C LYS A 158 1.71 11.37 2.41
N VAL A 159 1.07 10.69 1.45
CA VAL A 159 -0.23 11.13 0.92
C VAL A 159 -1.29 11.20 2.02
N LEU A 160 -1.38 10.18 2.88
CA LEU A 160 -2.37 10.14 3.97
C LEU A 160 -2.15 11.23 5.01
N ARG A 161 -0.90 11.63 5.25
CA ARG A 161 -0.55 12.74 6.13
C ARG A 161 -0.89 14.10 5.53
N GLU A 162 -0.62 14.29 4.23
CA GLU A 162 -0.79 15.57 3.54
C GLU A 162 -2.21 15.78 3.00
N ALA A 163 -3.04 14.73 2.97
CA ALA A 163 -4.40 14.82 2.52
C ALA A 163 -5.26 15.60 3.53
N ASP A 164 -5.89 16.67 3.03
CA ASP A 164 -6.91 17.43 3.75
C ASP A 164 -8.26 16.70 3.69
N TRP A 165 -8.31 15.52 4.32
CA TRP A 165 -9.50 14.69 4.42
C TRP A 165 -10.04 14.73 5.84
N GLU A 166 -11.34 14.93 5.96
CA GLU A 166 -12.07 14.79 7.21
C GLU A 166 -12.98 13.55 7.18
N PRO A 167 -12.88 12.63 8.17
CA PRO A 167 -11.80 12.56 9.17
C PRO A 167 -10.46 12.17 8.53
N SER A 168 -9.34 12.57 9.16
CA SER A 168 -8.00 12.18 8.72
C SER A 168 -7.82 10.66 8.75
N LEU A 169 -7.23 10.11 7.69
CA LEU A 169 -6.92 8.68 7.56
C LEU A 169 -5.47 8.34 7.92
N HIS A 170 -4.68 9.30 8.40
CA HIS A 170 -3.33 9.04 8.87
C HIS A 170 -3.37 8.25 10.20
N TRP A 171 -2.57 7.19 10.30
CA TRP A 171 -2.60 6.24 11.44
C TRP A 171 -2.47 6.88 12.83
N LYS A 172 -1.72 7.99 12.97
CA LYS A 172 -1.61 8.74 14.24
C LYS A 172 -2.91 9.41 14.68
N SER A 173 -3.76 9.77 13.71
CA SER A 173 -5.02 10.47 13.95
C SER A 173 -6.19 9.51 14.17
N LEU A 174 -6.05 8.25 13.75
CA LEU A 174 -7.09 7.24 13.93
C LEU A 174 -7.11 6.70 15.37
N PRO A 175 -8.30 6.56 15.98
CA PRO A 175 -8.43 5.94 17.29
C PRO A 175 -7.96 4.48 17.25
N THR A 176 -7.24 4.04 18.27
CA THR A 176 -6.94 2.62 18.46
C THR A 176 -8.11 1.95 19.17
N GLU A 177 -8.64 0.87 18.61
CA GLU A 177 -9.74 0.12 19.21
C GLU A 177 -9.26 -0.65 20.46
N PHE A 178 -9.93 -0.46 21.60
CA PHE A 178 -9.60 -1.05 22.92
C PHE A 178 -8.26 -0.58 23.51
N ALA A 179 -7.91 0.70 23.34
CA ALA A 179 -6.62 1.27 23.78
C ALA A 179 -6.45 1.34 25.31
N GLU A 180 -7.55 1.22 26.06
CA GLU A 180 -7.55 1.29 27.51
C GLU A 180 -6.77 0.12 28.16
N ASN A 181 -6.16 0.39 29.32
CA ASN A 181 -5.61 -0.68 30.16
C ASN A 181 -6.74 -1.46 30.84
N SER A 182 -6.52 -2.76 31.00
CA SER A 182 -7.44 -3.69 31.63
C SER A 182 -6.84 -4.26 32.91
N PRO A 183 -7.64 -4.57 33.95
CA PRO A 183 -7.16 -5.34 35.10
C PRO A 183 -6.75 -6.78 34.73
N TYR A 184 -7.09 -7.23 33.52
CA TYR A 184 -6.70 -8.52 32.97
C TYR A 184 -5.44 -8.45 32.09
N ASP A 185 -4.88 -7.26 31.87
CA ASP A 185 -3.61 -7.11 31.18
C ASP A 185 -2.44 -7.57 32.06
N PRO A 186 -1.29 -7.94 31.45
CA PRO A 186 -0.10 -8.32 32.20
C PRO A 186 0.34 -7.22 33.21
N PRO A 187 0.72 -7.61 34.43
CA PRO A 187 1.14 -6.66 35.45
C PRO A 187 2.54 -6.09 35.18
N CYS A 188 2.73 -4.83 35.54
CA CYS A 188 4.02 -4.14 35.56
C CYS A 188 4.64 -4.13 36.96
N GLY A 189 5.95 -3.86 37.03
CA GLY A 189 6.70 -3.83 38.30
C GLY A 189 6.29 -2.70 39.26
N ASP A 190 5.55 -1.70 38.79
CA ASP A 190 5.03 -0.58 39.57
C ASP A 190 3.60 -0.79 40.08
N GLY A 191 3.01 -1.97 39.86
CA GLY A 191 1.65 -2.30 40.26
C GLY A 191 0.56 -1.87 39.27
N THR A 192 0.92 -1.30 38.13
CA THR A 192 0.00 -1.05 37.01
C THR A 192 -0.13 -2.28 36.10
N THR A 193 -0.98 -2.21 35.08
CA THR A 193 -1.05 -3.21 34.00
C THR A 193 -0.69 -2.57 32.66
N LEU A 194 -0.15 -3.38 31.74
CA LEU A 194 0.27 -2.93 30.41
C LEU A 194 -0.56 -3.59 29.32
N ASN A 195 -1.32 -2.77 28.58
CA ASN A 195 -1.97 -3.22 27.35
C ASN A 195 -0.90 -3.53 26.27
N LEU A 196 -0.47 -4.80 26.21
CA LEU A 196 0.52 -5.27 25.25
C LEU A 196 0.09 -5.06 23.80
N ALA A 197 -1.21 -5.12 23.52
CA ALA A 197 -1.74 -4.95 22.19
C ALA A 197 -1.58 -3.50 21.70
N ASP A 198 -1.62 -2.51 22.60
CA ASP A 198 -1.41 -1.10 22.23
C ASP A 198 0.08 -0.79 22.10
N HIS A 199 0.87 -1.34 23.02
CA HIS A 199 2.33 -1.23 22.98
C HIS A 199 2.94 -1.83 21.70
N SER A 200 2.40 -2.94 21.17
CA SER A 200 2.91 -3.56 19.93
C SER A 200 2.66 -2.68 18.70
N VAL A 201 1.52 -2.01 18.60
CA VAL A 201 1.18 -1.10 17.49
C VAL A 201 2.14 0.09 17.46
N ALA A 202 2.53 0.62 18.62
CA ALA A 202 3.47 1.73 18.71
C ALA A 202 4.87 1.43 18.15
N GLN A 203 5.23 0.14 18.00
CA GLN A 203 6.54 -0.29 17.52
C GLN A 203 6.59 -0.55 16.00
N ALA A 204 5.45 -0.50 15.30
CA ALA A 204 5.36 -0.88 13.89
C ALA A 204 6.33 -0.08 12.99
N LEU A 205 6.47 1.23 13.20
CA LEU A 205 7.43 2.04 12.42
C LEU A 205 8.86 1.53 12.57
N THR A 206 9.29 1.25 13.80
CA THR A 206 10.62 0.72 14.10
C THR A 206 10.81 -0.67 13.51
N HIS A 207 9.80 -1.53 13.61
CA HIS A 207 9.82 -2.89 13.05
C HIS A 207 10.06 -2.87 11.53
N TRP A 208 9.38 -1.99 10.80
CA TRP A 208 9.52 -1.84 9.35
C TRP A 208 10.64 -0.87 8.93
N GLY A 209 11.34 -0.28 9.91
CA GLY A 209 12.38 0.73 9.70
C GLY A 209 11.88 1.98 8.96
N LEU A 210 10.60 2.33 9.06
CA LEU A 210 9.99 3.48 8.38
C LEU A 210 10.40 4.79 9.07
N SER A 211 10.50 5.88 8.32
CA SER A 211 10.67 7.21 8.91
C SER A 211 9.36 7.73 9.48
N ASP A 212 9.42 8.41 10.63
CA ASP A 212 8.27 9.10 11.24
C ASP A 212 8.00 10.51 10.64
N ASN A 213 8.70 10.83 9.55
CA ASN A 213 8.68 12.13 8.87
C ASN A 213 7.44 12.34 8.01
#